data_AF-A0A504ZBH9-F1
#
_entry.id   AF-A0A504ZBH9-F1
#
_cell.length_a   1.000
_cell.length_b   1.000
_cell.length_c   1.000
_cell.angle_alpha   90.00
_cell.angle_beta   90.00
_cell.angle_gamma   90.00
#
_symmetry.space_group_name_H-M   'P 1'
#
loop_
_entity.id
_entity.type
_entity.pdbx_description
1 polymer ?
#
loop_
_entity_poly.entity_id
_entity_poly.type
_entity_poly.pdbx_seq_one_letter_code
_entity_poly.pdbx_strand_id
1 'polypeptide(L)'
;MSFDSETCSVYSRVYHLLNVVSEGLYTAYSGVVDGLRVCHSDHDAQLYLTVPAWFRILTYILLEAEPSDLKNSWPSVLSPGNYINLFHEFIILLLDGAHEENFLKTSLTDIPSLTKEIYVRIQSSAIRVLSRLCGISQPLTVSWWCPQRMLYLNLLKAISTQSVSTEEMPEIISDAIHCITKLIASSSYSAQCRIFYELLPPRVNEHHGFRGYLITLCKDSLHNCWVLVQKSGVEEAIRSEKLIGESSPQLPIQRSVLTGFCEMIFFYPNTWCSDALVDQSSWLLAAVNMALYIILRCDAINGAEGNSTVAVGVILALLRSSDDSSRFVTHFLNPLLSDLNTECNHLEAAASSLVRDAKMVAEQQQKKQLETALAAKEATLLRLRLLKTTTQHVFDCYNKLRATK
;
A
#
# COMPACT_ATOMS: atom_id res chain seq x y z
N MET A 1 7.78 -18.41 9.07
CA MET A 1 7.42 -19.46 10.06
C MET A 1 8.71 -20.16 10.40
N SER A 2 9.03 -20.34 11.68
CA SER A 2 9.79 -21.52 12.08
C SER A 2 8.73 -22.54 12.45
N PHE A 3 8.63 -23.63 11.72
CA PHE A 3 7.77 -24.72 12.16
C PHE A 3 8.43 -25.35 13.41
N ASP A 4 7.62 -25.74 14.39
CA ASP A 4 8.15 -26.58 15.47
C ASP A 4 8.55 -27.97 14.89
N SER A 5 9.45 -28.68 15.57
CA SER A 5 10.00 -29.93 15.04
C SER A 5 8.94 -31.00 14.76
N GLU A 6 7.82 -30.94 15.49
CA GLU A 6 6.72 -31.89 15.39
C GLU A 6 5.93 -31.64 14.10
N THR A 7 5.62 -30.38 13.81
CA THR A 7 4.99 -29.91 12.58
C THR A 7 5.85 -30.20 11.35
N CYS A 8 7.18 -29.97 11.43
CA CYS A 8 8.13 -30.37 10.40
C CYS A 8 8.06 -31.88 10.11
N SER A 9 8.01 -32.70 11.16
CA SER A 9 7.96 -34.17 11.01
C SER A 9 6.66 -34.66 10.36
N VAL A 10 5.54 -33.97 10.57
CA VAL A 10 4.25 -34.31 9.95
C VAL A 10 4.27 -33.95 8.46
N TYR A 11 4.76 -32.75 8.11
CA TYR A 11 4.85 -32.33 6.72
C TYR A 11 5.88 -33.16 5.93
N SER A 12 7.03 -33.48 6.54
CA SER A 12 8.00 -34.42 5.96
C SER A 12 7.36 -35.79 5.70
N ARG A 13 6.54 -36.30 6.65
CA ARG A 13 5.80 -37.57 6.46
C ARG A 13 4.75 -37.49 5.35
N VAL A 14 3.95 -36.43 5.29
CA VAL A 14 2.96 -36.21 4.21
C VAL A 14 3.64 -36.08 2.86
N TYR A 15 4.75 -35.34 2.80
CA TYR A 15 5.58 -35.19 1.62
C TYR A 15 6.12 -36.54 1.13
N HIS A 16 6.71 -37.35 2.03
CA HIS A 16 7.15 -38.70 1.70
C HIS A 16 6.00 -39.60 1.21
N LEU A 17 4.82 -39.50 1.83
CA LEU A 17 3.66 -40.29 1.42
C LEU A 17 3.18 -39.91 0.01
N LEU A 18 3.07 -38.62 -0.30
CA LEU A 18 2.66 -38.13 -1.62
C LEU A 18 3.66 -38.52 -2.72
N ASN A 19 4.95 -38.59 -2.37
CA ASN A 19 6.02 -39.02 -3.28
C ASN A 19 5.98 -40.52 -3.59
N VAL A 20 5.56 -41.35 -2.64
CA VAL A 20 5.51 -42.82 -2.79
C VAL A 20 4.26 -43.28 -3.56
N VAL A 21 3.17 -42.52 -3.52
CA VAL A 21 1.84 -42.98 -3.96
C VAL A 21 1.45 -42.45 -5.36
N SER A 22 2.21 -41.55 -6.00
CA SER A 22 1.82 -40.88 -7.25
C SER A 22 2.90 -40.80 -8.33
N GLU A 23 2.52 -40.47 -9.59
CA GLU A 23 3.40 -40.24 -10.76
C GLU A 23 4.31 -38.98 -10.64
N GLY A 24 4.57 -38.51 -9.41
CA GLY A 24 5.44 -37.38 -9.09
C GLY A 24 4.66 -36.16 -8.55
N LEU A 25 5.16 -35.60 -7.44
CA LEU A 25 4.55 -34.47 -6.72
C LEU A 25 4.31 -33.24 -7.61
N TYR A 26 5.23 -32.96 -8.54
CA TYR A 26 5.10 -31.85 -9.48
C TYR A 26 3.95 -32.03 -10.48
N THR A 27 3.69 -33.25 -10.94
CA THR A 27 2.59 -33.58 -11.85
C THR A 27 1.24 -33.33 -11.18
N ALA A 28 1.11 -33.76 -9.91
CA ALA A 28 -0.09 -33.51 -9.12
C ALA A 28 -0.31 -32.01 -8.84
N TYR A 29 0.75 -31.27 -8.55
CA TYR A 29 0.71 -29.81 -8.44
C TYR A 29 0.27 -29.14 -9.75
N SER A 30 0.84 -29.55 -10.90
CA SER A 30 0.49 -28.99 -12.22
C SER A 30 -1.00 -29.19 -12.51
N GLY A 31 -1.55 -30.37 -12.22
CA GLY A 31 -2.98 -30.64 -12.41
C GLY A 31 -3.89 -29.70 -11.59
N VAL A 32 -3.49 -29.33 -10.37
CA VAL A 32 -4.26 -28.37 -9.54
C VAL A 32 -4.17 -26.95 -10.12
N VAL A 33 -3.00 -26.54 -10.60
CA VAL A 33 -2.82 -25.23 -11.24
C VAL A 33 -3.60 -25.12 -12.55
N ASP A 34 -3.59 -26.17 -13.37
CA ASP A 34 -4.37 -26.22 -14.59
C ASP A 34 -5.87 -26.15 -14.29
N GLY A 35 -6.33 -26.84 -13.22
CA GLY A 35 -7.69 -26.70 -12.70
C GLY A 35 -8.05 -25.26 -12.33
N LEU A 36 -7.18 -24.56 -11.59
CA LEU A 36 -7.38 -23.15 -11.23
C LEU A 36 -7.47 -22.20 -12.44
N ARG A 37 -6.74 -22.50 -13.51
CA ARG A 37 -6.72 -21.67 -14.72
C ARG A 37 -7.93 -21.89 -15.63
N VAL A 38 -8.54 -23.07 -15.56
CA VAL A 38 -9.67 -23.47 -16.41
C VAL A 38 -11.02 -23.22 -15.72
N CYS A 39 -11.09 -23.30 -14.39
CA CYS A 39 -12.32 -23.11 -13.64
C CYS A 39 -12.58 -21.63 -13.31
N HIS A 40 -13.59 -21.04 -13.95
CA HIS A 40 -14.11 -19.68 -13.67
C HIS A 40 -15.54 -19.68 -13.07
N SER A 41 -16.03 -20.82 -12.58
CA SER A 41 -17.41 -20.95 -12.09
C SER A 41 -17.51 -21.65 -10.73
N ASP A 42 -18.57 -21.30 -9.97
CA ASP A 42 -18.95 -21.61 -8.58
C ASP A 42 -18.93 -23.09 -8.08
N HIS A 43 -18.17 -24.01 -8.68
CA HIS A 43 -18.40 -25.46 -8.50
C HIS A 43 -17.27 -26.33 -7.97
N ASP A 44 -16.21 -25.79 -7.36
CA ASP A 44 -15.17 -26.65 -6.81
C ASP A 44 -14.88 -26.40 -5.32
N ALA A 45 -15.80 -26.87 -4.47
CA ALA A 45 -15.56 -27.11 -3.04
C ALA A 45 -14.22 -27.87 -2.79
N GLN A 46 -13.79 -28.71 -3.74
CA GLN A 46 -12.50 -29.40 -3.68
C GLN A 46 -11.31 -28.45 -3.79
N LEU A 47 -11.34 -27.42 -4.65
CA LEU A 47 -10.24 -26.47 -4.77
C LEU A 47 -10.00 -25.69 -3.47
N TYR A 48 -11.07 -25.31 -2.76
CA TYR A 48 -10.97 -24.61 -1.46
C TYR A 48 -10.33 -25.45 -0.34
N LEU A 49 -10.31 -26.77 -0.49
CA LEU A 49 -9.63 -27.68 0.44
C LEU A 49 -8.21 -28.04 -0.04
N THR A 50 -8.06 -28.27 -1.34
CA THR A 50 -6.80 -28.70 -1.95
C THR A 50 -5.78 -27.57 -2.05
N VAL A 51 -6.21 -26.32 -2.30
CA VAL A 51 -5.32 -25.17 -2.43
C VAL A 51 -4.59 -24.84 -1.13
N PRO A 52 -5.23 -24.70 0.04
CA PRO A 52 -4.50 -24.47 1.30
C PRO A 52 -3.51 -25.59 1.64
N ALA A 53 -3.83 -26.84 1.32
CA ALA A 53 -2.94 -27.97 1.54
C ALA A 53 -1.69 -27.89 0.65
N TRP A 54 -1.85 -27.66 -0.66
CA TRP A 54 -0.73 -27.44 -1.57
C TRP A 54 0.07 -26.20 -1.22
N PHE A 55 -0.60 -25.11 -0.84
CA PHE A 55 0.05 -23.88 -0.41
C PHE A 55 1.00 -24.12 0.76
N ARG A 56 0.58 -24.92 1.75
CA ARG A 56 1.43 -25.32 2.88
C ARG A 56 2.59 -26.22 2.47
N ILE A 57 2.36 -27.21 1.60
CA ILE A 57 3.42 -28.08 1.08
C ILE A 57 4.49 -27.25 0.36
N LEU A 58 4.07 -26.35 -0.54
CA LEU A 58 5.00 -25.47 -1.24
C LEU A 58 5.75 -24.54 -0.27
N THR A 59 5.07 -24.05 0.77
CA THR A 59 5.71 -23.19 1.78
C THR A 59 6.82 -23.93 2.51
N TYR A 60 6.61 -25.20 2.88
CA TYR A 60 7.65 -26.05 3.45
C TYR A 60 8.81 -26.27 2.47
N ILE A 61 8.51 -26.62 1.21
CA ILE A 61 9.53 -26.80 0.16
C ILE A 61 10.38 -25.53 -0.02
N LEU A 62 9.77 -24.36 0.00
CA LEU A 62 10.47 -23.09 -0.19
C LEU A 62 11.33 -22.68 1.02
N LEU A 63 10.85 -22.92 2.24
CA LEU A 63 11.42 -22.30 3.44
C LEU A 63 12.29 -23.23 4.28
N GLU A 64 12.05 -24.54 4.25
CA GLU A 64 12.52 -25.46 5.29
C GLU A 64 13.09 -26.77 4.73
N ALA A 65 12.71 -27.19 3.52
CA ALA A 65 13.19 -28.45 2.95
C ALA A 65 14.70 -28.44 2.66
N GLU A 66 15.40 -29.51 3.06
CA GLU A 66 16.81 -29.73 2.75
C GLU A 66 16.98 -30.36 1.35
N PRO A 67 18.16 -30.20 0.70
CA PRO A 67 18.42 -30.82 -0.60
C PRO A 67 18.23 -32.36 -0.62
N SER A 68 18.42 -33.03 0.52
CA SER A 68 18.13 -34.45 0.70
C SER A 68 16.64 -34.77 0.61
N ASP A 69 15.77 -33.89 1.10
CA ASP A 69 14.32 -34.07 1.10
C ASP A 69 13.77 -33.98 -0.33
N LEU A 70 14.35 -33.14 -1.18
CA LEU A 70 13.86 -32.83 -2.53
C LEU A 70 14.35 -33.79 -3.62
N LYS A 71 15.24 -34.74 -3.28
CA LYS A 71 15.94 -35.59 -4.25
C LYS A 71 14.94 -36.49 -5.01
N ASN A 72 14.88 -36.31 -6.33
CA ASN A 72 14.02 -37.00 -7.31
C ASN A 72 12.52 -36.63 -7.32
N SER A 73 12.08 -35.73 -6.45
CA SER A 73 10.65 -35.47 -6.21
C SER A 73 10.21 -34.05 -6.59
N TRP A 74 11.15 -33.11 -6.62
CA TRP A 74 10.92 -31.70 -6.97
C TRP A 74 11.93 -31.24 -8.03
N PRO A 75 11.52 -30.52 -9.10
CA PRO A 75 12.45 -30.11 -10.14
C PRO A 75 13.56 -29.21 -9.59
N SER A 76 14.82 -29.63 -9.75
CA SER A 76 16.01 -28.84 -9.37
C SER A 76 16.17 -27.55 -10.18
N VAL A 77 15.42 -27.40 -11.28
CA VAL A 77 15.37 -26.22 -12.17
C VAL A 77 14.58 -25.06 -11.54
N LEU A 78 13.84 -25.31 -10.46
CA LEU A 78 13.06 -24.27 -9.77
C LEU A 78 14.00 -23.39 -8.93
N SER A 79 14.59 -22.41 -9.60
CA SER A 79 15.35 -21.34 -8.95
C SER A 79 14.47 -20.56 -7.96
N PRO A 80 15.06 -19.91 -6.94
CA PRO A 80 14.34 -19.00 -6.03
C PRO A 80 13.45 -17.98 -6.75
N GLY A 81 13.84 -17.50 -7.95
CA GLY A 81 13.06 -16.59 -8.79
C GLY A 81 11.88 -17.22 -9.54
N ASN A 82 11.85 -18.55 -9.71
CA ASN A 82 10.74 -19.27 -10.33
C ASN A 82 9.62 -19.60 -9.34
N TYR A 83 9.88 -19.58 -8.03
CA TYR A 83 8.87 -19.90 -7.02
C TYR A 83 7.69 -18.95 -7.03
N ILE A 84 7.90 -17.66 -7.34
CA ILE A 84 6.77 -16.72 -7.40
C ILE A 84 5.72 -17.16 -8.43
N ASN A 85 6.14 -17.76 -9.55
CA ASN A 85 5.22 -18.28 -10.56
C ASN A 85 4.47 -19.50 -10.05
N LEU A 86 5.10 -20.31 -9.20
CA LEU A 86 4.46 -21.49 -8.61
C LEU A 86 3.38 -21.12 -7.59
N PHE A 87 3.66 -20.10 -6.79
CA PHE A 87 2.73 -19.64 -5.78
C PHE A 87 1.67 -18.68 -6.33
N HIS A 88 1.80 -18.20 -7.58
CA HIS A 88 1.02 -17.08 -8.10
C HIS A 88 -0.49 -17.29 -7.96
N GLU A 89 -1.01 -18.36 -8.59
CA GLU A 89 -2.45 -18.64 -8.62
C GLU A 89 -3.01 -18.86 -7.20
N PHE A 90 -2.26 -19.54 -6.33
CA PHE A 90 -2.67 -19.75 -4.96
C PHE A 90 -2.70 -18.46 -4.15
N ILE A 91 -1.69 -17.60 -4.27
CA ILE A 91 -1.66 -16.31 -3.57
C ILE A 91 -2.85 -15.45 -4.02
N ILE A 92 -3.15 -15.40 -5.32
CA ILE A 92 -4.32 -14.66 -5.82
C ILE A 92 -5.61 -15.20 -5.21
N LEU A 93 -5.84 -16.51 -5.33
CA LEU A 93 -7.06 -17.15 -4.79
C LEU A 93 -7.22 -16.93 -3.28
N LEU A 94 -6.14 -17.07 -2.52
CA LEU A 94 -6.19 -16.98 -1.06
C LEU A 94 -6.34 -15.54 -0.56
N LEU A 95 -5.82 -14.54 -1.28
CA LEU A 95 -5.97 -13.13 -0.90
C LEU A 95 -7.30 -12.53 -1.37
N ASP A 96 -7.97 -13.14 -2.35
CA ASP A 96 -9.25 -12.64 -2.85
C ASP A 96 -10.40 -12.99 -1.89
N GLY A 97 -10.91 -11.95 -1.22
CA GLY A 97 -12.04 -12.03 -0.31
C GLY A 97 -13.37 -12.41 -0.97
N ALA A 98 -13.49 -12.29 -2.29
CA ALA A 98 -14.70 -12.74 -3.01
C ALA A 98 -14.95 -14.25 -2.83
N HIS A 99 -13.91 -15.01 -2.49
CA HIS A 99 -13.99 -16.43 -2.25
C HIS A 99 -14.30 -16.83 -0.80
N GLU A 100 -14.39 -15.88 0.15
CA GLU A 100 -14.67 -16.18 1.56
C GLU A 100 -15.97 -16.98 1.71
N GLU A 101 -17.06 -16.55 1.05
CA GLU A 101 -18.37 -17.20 1.18
C GLU A 101 -18.34 -18.65 0.65
N ASN A 102 -17.68 -18.88 -0.48
CA ASN A 102 -17.53 -20.21 -1.07
C ASN A 102 -16.61 -21.11 -0.23
N PHE A 103 -15.57 -20.54 0.38
CA PHE A 103 -14.71 -21.24 1.32
C PHE A 103 -15.49 -21.69 2.56
N LEU A 104 -16.31 -20.82 3.15
CA LEU A 104 -17.11 -21.13 4.35
C LEU A 104 -18.24 -22.13 4.09
N LYS A 105 -18.80 -22.16 2.88
CA LYS A 105 -19.83 -23.13 2.47
C LYS A 105 -19.28 -24.52 2.16
N THR A 106 -17.96 -24.65 2.02
CA THR A 106 -17.32 -25.91 1.68
C THR A 106 -17.37 -26.87 2.88
N SER A 107 -18.17 -27.92 2.76
CA SER A 107 -18.19 -29.07 3.66
C SER A 107 -18.08 -30.35 2.85
N LEU A 108 -17.10 -31.20 3.15
CA LEU A 108 -17.11 -32.59 2.71
C LEU A 108 -17.68 -33.45 3.83
N THR A 109 -18.32 -34.57 3.49
CA THR A 109 -19.00 -35.48 4.43
C THR A 109 -18.16 -35.92 5.62
N ASP A 110 -16.82 -35.80 5.53
CA ASP A 110 -15.86 -36.23 6.54
C ASP A 110 -14.91 -35.12 7.02
N ILE A 111 -15.10 -33.86 6.59
CA ILE A 111 -14.26 -32.73 6.99
C ILE A 111 -15.14 -31.65 7.63
N PRO A 112 -14.82 -31.18 8.85
CA PRO A 112 -15.53 -30.06 9.48
C PRO A 112 -15.61 -28.85 8.55
N SER A 113 -16.71 -28.09 8.63
CA SER A 113 -16.86 -26.86 7.86
C SER A 113 -15.68 -25.91 8.14
N LEU A 114 -15.17 -25.31 7.07
CA LEU A 114 -14.09 -24.34 7.16
C LEU A 114 -14.60 -23.08 7.88
N THR A 115 -13.89 -22.61 8.91
CA THR A 115 -14.28 -21.43 9.69
C THR A 115 -13.62 -20.16 9.17
N LYS A 116 -14.18 -19.01 9.57
CA LYS A 116 -13.60 -17.70 9.25
C LYS A 116 -12.20 -17.52 9.83
N GLU A 117 -11.97 -18.05 11.03
CA GLU A 117 -10.65 -18.03 11.66
C GLU A 117 -9.61 -18.82 10.84
N ILE A 118 -10.01 -19.96 10.27
CA ILE A 118 -9.15 -20.75 9.39
C ILE A 118 -8.86 -19.98 8.10
N TYR A 119 -9.86 -19.37 7.49
CA TYR A 119 -9.70 -18.56 6.28
C TYR A 119 -8.69 -17.42 6.53
N VAL A 120 -8.90 -16.60 7.56
CA VAL A 120 -8.00 -15.49 7.93
C VAL A 120 -6.57 -15.98 8.17
N ARG A 121 -6.38 -17.12 8.87
CA ARG A 121 -5.04 -17.69 9.08
C ARG A 121 -4.34 -18.08 7.77
N ILE A 122 -5.09 -18.60 6.81
CA ILE A 122 -4.55 -18.96 5.49
C ILE A 122 -4.20 -17.68 4.70
N GLN A 123 -5.06 -16.66 4.73
CA GLN A 123 -4.76 -15.37 4.12
C GLN A 123 -3.48 -14.75 4.71
N SER A 124 -3.36 -14.69 6.04
CA SER A 124 -2.13 -14.22 6.70
C SER A 124 -0.90 -15.02 6.28
N SER A 125 -1.05 -16.34 6.09
CA SER A 125 0.04 -17.19 5.58
C SER A 125 0.42 -16.81 4.14
N ALA A 126 -0.57 -16.52 3.28
CA ALA A 126 -0.34 -16.06 1.92
C ALA A 126 0.41 -14.72 1.87
N ILE A 127 0.02 -13.75 2.72
CA ILE A 127 0.70 -12.46 2.85
C ILE A 127 2.17 -12.65 3.26
N ARG A 128 2.43 -13.53 4.24
CA ARG A 128 3.79 -13.81 4.74
C ARG A 128 4.67 -14.48 3.68
N VAL A 129 4.14 -15.46 2.95
CA VAL A 129 4.85 -16.13 1.85
C VAL A 129 5.17 -15.13 0.74
N LEU A 130 4.19 -14.30 0.33
CA LEU A 130 4.41 -13.24 -0.64
C LEU A 130 5.53 -12.30 -0.18
N SER A 131 5.46 -11.82 1.06
CA SER A 131 6.50 -10.99 1.69
C SER A 131 7.88 -11.65 1.66
N ARG A 132 7.97 -12.97 1.77
CA ARG A 132 9.23 -13.71 1.76
C ARG A 132 9.77 -13.90 0.34
N LEU A 133 8.92 -14.29 -0.61
CA LEU A 133 9.28 -14.43 -2.03
C LEU A 133 9.84 -13.15 -2.62
N CYS A 134 9.31 -12.00 -2.18
CA CYS A 134 9.83 -10.70 -2.61
C CYS A 134 11.26 -10.46 -2.15
N GLY A 135 11.63 -10.88 -0.93
CA GLY A 135 13.00 -10.74 -0.41
C GLY A 135 14.03 -11.61 -1.14
N ILE A 136 13.58 -12.68 -1.79
CA ILE A 136 14.42 -13.60 -2.55
C ILE A 136 14.70 -13.06 -3.97
N SER A 137 13.76 -12.29 -4.53
CA SER A 137 13.79 -11.85 -5.93
C SER A 137 14.23 -10.38 -6.12
N GLN A 138 14.87 -9.77 -5.11
CA GLN A 138 15.19 -8.34 -5.14
C GLN A 138 16.40 -8.02 -6.03
N PRO A 139 16.39 -6.86 -6.71
CA PRO A 139 15.28 -5.88 -6.79
C PRO A 139 14.18 -6.33 -7.75
N LEU A 140 12.91 -6.03 -7.42
CA LEU A 140 11.78 -6.29 -8.32
C LEU A 140 11.75 -5.24 -9.44
N THR A 141 12.05 -5.64 -10.67
CA THR A 141 12.11 -4.73 -11.82
C THR A 141 10.73 -4.46 -12.44
N VAL A 142 10.65 -3.51 -13.37
CA VAL A 142 9.41 -3.19 -14.11
C VAL A 142 8.82 -4.42 -14.80
N SER A 143 9.67 -5.30 -15.36
CA SER A 143 9.22 -6.52 -16.02
C SER A 143 8.68 -7.57 -15.03
N TRP A 144 9.11 -7.52 -13.77
CA TRP A 144 8.52 -8.34 -12.72
C TRP A 144 7.06 -7.94 -12.46
N TRP A 145 6.74 -6.64 -12.49
CA TRP A 145 5.39 -6.11 -12.30
C TRP A 145 4.52 -6.22 -13.57
N CYS A 146 4.31 -7.45 -14.05
CA CYS A 146 3.29 -7.72 -15.07
C CYS A 146 1.87 -7.44 -14.54
N PRO A 147 0.87 -7.22 -15.42
CA PRO A 147 -0.51 -6.93 -14.98
C PRO A 147 -1.06 -7.92 -13.95
N GLN A 148 -0.73 -9.21 -14.07
CA GLN A 148 -1.16 -10.24 -13.14
C GLN A 148 -0.57 -10.05 -11.73
N ARG A 149 0.68 -9.62 -11.60
CA ARG A 149 1.32 -9.41 -10.30
C ARG A 149 0.98 -8.06 -9.68
N MET A 150 0.55 -7.07 -10.48
CA MET A 150 -0.05 -5.85 -9.94
C MET A 150 -1.32 -6.14 -9.13
N LEU A 151 -2.03 -7.24 -9.42
CA LEU A 151 -3.20 -7.68 -8.66
C LEU A 151 -2.88 -7.90 -7.17
N TYR A 152 -1.65 -8.30 -6.81
CA TYR A 152 -1.24 -8.42 -5.41
C TYR A 152 -1.48 -7.14 -4.61
N LEU A 153 -1.12 -5.99 -5.16
CA LEU A 153 -1.30 -4.70 -4.49
C LEU A 153 -2.79 -4.35 -4.34
N ASN A 154 -3.63 -4.72 -5.31
CA ASN A 154 -5.08 -4.49 -5.23
C ASN A 154 -5.73 -5.40 -4.18
N LEU A 155 -5.34 -6.67 -4.10
CA LEU A 155 -5.86 -7.60 -3.10
C LEU A 155 -5.39 -7.22 -1.68
N LEU A 156 -4.12 -6.88 -1.52
CA LEU A 156 -3.60 -6.37 -0.25
C LEU A 156 -4.24 -5.04 0.15
N LYS A 157 -4.52 -4.14 -0.82
CA LYS A 157 -5.31 -2.92 -0.60
C LYS A 157 -6.66 -3.28 -0.02
N ALA A 158 -7.41 -4.18 -0.67
CA ALA A 158 -8.74 -4.59 -0.23
C ALA A 158 -8.74 -5.11 1.21
N ILE A 159 -7.77 -5.95 1.58
CA ILE A 159 -7.58 -6.45 2.95
C ILE A 159 -7.26 -5.28 3.91
N SER A 160 -6.31 -4.41 3.54
CA SER A 160 -5.86 -3.32 4.41
C SER A 160 -6.91 -2.24 4.68
N THR A 161 -7.96 -2.18 3.85
CA THR A 161 -9.04 -1.19 3.95
C THR A 161 -10.34 -1.77 4.53
N GLN A 162 -10.31 -3.00 5.05
CA GLN A 162 -11.47 -3.59 5.70
C GLN A 162 -11.85 -2.80 6.97
N SER A 163 -13.15 -2.66 7.21
CA SER A 163 -13.67 -1.98 8.40
C SER A 163 -13.24 -2.71 9.68
N VAL A 164 -12.71 -1.95 10.64
CA VAL A 164 -12.33 -2.46 11.96
C VAL A 164 -13.48 -2.16 12.93
N SER A 165 -14.11 -3.21 13.44
CA SER A 165 -15.21 -3.10 14.43
C SER A 165 -14.74 -3.21 15.88
N THR A 166 -13.46 -3.51 16.10
CA THR A 166 -12.82 -3.74 17.40
C THR A 166 -11.93 -2.56 17.79
N GLU A 167 -11.60 -2.45 19.08
CA GLU A 167 -10.64 -1.43 19.55
C GLU A 167 -9.22 -1.69 19.03
N GLU A 168 -8.86 -2.96 18.83
CA GLU A 168 -7.57 -3.37 18.28
C GLU A 168 -7.66 -3.63 16.77
N MET A 169 -6.62 -3.22 16.04
CA MET A 169 -6.51 -3.49 14.61
C MET A 169 -6.16 -4.98 14.38
N PRO A 170 -6.93 -5.71 13.55
CA PRO A 170 -6.62 -7.09 13.21
C PRO A 170 -5.21 -7.25 12.63
N GLU A 171 -4.49 -8.29 13.07
CA GLU A 171 -3.12 -8.57 12.61
C GLU A 171 -3.02 -8.69 11.08
N ILE A 172 -4.03 -9.28 10.43
CA ILE A 172 -4.07 -9.45 8.98
C ILE A 172 -4.03 -8.11 8.21
N ILE A 173 -4.66 -7.06 8.75
CA ILE A 173 -4.65 -5.72 8.18
C ILE A 173 -3.23 -5.13 8.29
N SER A 174 -2.60 -5.28 9.45
CA SER A 174 -1.21 -4.85 9.68
C SER A 174 -0.23 -5.59 8.75
N ASP A 175 -0.35 -6.92 8.66
CA ASP A 175 0.47 -7.78 7.81
C ASP A 175 0.32 -7.38 6.33
N ALA A 176 -0.90 -7.05 5.88
CA ALA A 176 -1.16 -6.58 4.52
C ALA A 176 -0.47 -5.23 4.23
N ILE A 177 -0.60 -4.25 5.13
CA ILE A 177 0.04 -2.93 5.01
C ILE A 177 1.57 -3.10 4.94
N HIS A 178 2.15 -3.92 5.82
CA HIS A 178 3.58 -4.20 5.85
C HIS A 178 4.06 -4.90 4.56
N CYS A 179 3.28 -5.86 4.05
CA CYS A 179 3.57 -6.53 2.78
C CYS A 179 3.58 -5.54 1.60
N ILE A 180 2.63 -4.61 1.56
CA ILE A 180 2.61 -3.52 0.56
C ILE A 180 3.88 -2.67 0.68
N THR A 181 4.25 -2.25 1.91
CA THR A 181 5.49 -1.48 2.14
C THR A 181 6.68 -2.23 1.55
N LYS A 182 6.78 -3.51 1.88
CA LYS A 182 7.90 -4.36 1.51
C LYS A 182 7.97 -4.56 0.01
N LEU A 183 6.87 -4.87 -0.66
CA LEU A 183 6.79 -5.02 -2.11
C LEU A 183 7.29 -3.77 -2.83
N ILE A 184 6.80 -2.59 -2.43
CA ILE A 184 7.19 -1.32 -3.04
C ILE A 184 8.66 -1.02 -2.74
N ALA A 185 9.10 -1.14 -1.49
CA ALA A 185 10.50 -0.87 -1.10
C ALA A 185 11.51 -1.87 -1.72
N SER A 186 11.08 -3.10 -2.02
CA SER A 186 11.88 -4.12 -2.69
C SER A 186 12.02 -3.90 -4.20
N SER A 187 11.25 -2.97 -4.76
CA SER A 187 11.22 -2.71 -6.20
C SER A 187 12.31 -1.71 -6.59
N SER A 188 12.80 -1.79 -7.82
CA SER A 188 13.65 -0.74 -8.41
C SER A 188 12.93 0.61 -8.41
N TYR A 189 13.65 1.73 -8.55
CA TYR A 189 12.99 3.04 -8.63
C TYR A 189 12.04 3.13 -9.82
N SER A 190 12.42 2.53 -10.95
CA SER A 190 11.60 2.47 -12.17
C SER A 190 10.29 1.72 -11.94
N ALA A 191 10.37 0.58 -11.26
CA ALA A 191 9.20 -0.21 -10.88
C ALA A 191 8.31 0.54 -9.87
N GLN A 192 8.91 1.18 -8.86
CA GLN A 192 8.17 2.03 -7.92
C GLN A 192 7.43 3.14 -8.67
N CYS A 193 8.06 3.80 -9.64
CA CYS A 193 7.41 4.83 -10.44
C CYS A 193 6.18 4.28 -11.18
N ARG A 194 6.30 3.12 -11.82
CA ARG A 194 5.17 2.44 -12.49
C ARG A 194 4.05 2.11 -11.51
N ILE A 195 4.38 1.58 -10.33
CA ILE A 195 3.38 1.27 -9.29
C ILE A 195 2.63 2.54 -8.87
N PHE A 196 3.36 3.64 -8.63
CA PHE A 196 2.74 4.90 -8.25
C PHE A 196 1.87 5.49 -9.36
N TYR A 197 2.28 5.38 -10.64
CA TYR A 197 1.41 5.77 -11.76
C TYR A 197 0.12 4.97 -11.85
N GLU A 198 0.14 3.70 -11.45
CA GLU A 198 -1.07 2.87 -11.43
C GLU A 198 -1.98 3.19 -10.23
N LEU A 199 -1.39 3.46 -9.06
CA LEU A 199 -2.11 3.49 -7.79
C LEU A 199 -2.44 4.89 -7.25
N LEU A 200 -1.69 5.94 -7.60
CA LEU A 200 -1.96 7.32 -7.18
C LEU A 200 -3.14 8.02 -7.89
N PRO A 201 -3.49 7.70 -9.16
CA PRO A 201 -4.63 8.36 -9.80
C PRO A 201 -5.87 8.28 -8.92
N PRO A 202 -6.62 9.38 -8.76
CA PRO A 202 -7.76 9.36 -7.86
C PRO A 202 -8.88 8.48 -8.42
N ARG A 203 -9.49 7.67 -7.54
CA ARG A 203 -10.53 6.70 -7.89
C ARG A 203 -11.80 6.97 -7.11
N VAL A 204 -12.94 6.61 -7.70
CA VAL A 204 -14.26 6.68 -7.04
C VAL A 204 -14.24 5.79 -5.79
N ASN A 205 -14.75 6.31 -4.67
CA ASN A 205 -14.82 5.62 -3.37
C ASN A 205 -13.46 5.11 -2.86
N GLU A 206 -12.37 5.82 -3.17
CA GLU A 206 -11.07 5.46 -2.63
C GLU A 206 -10.96 5.71 -1.12
N HIS A 207 -10.43 4.72 -0.39
CA HIS A 207 -10.15 4.86 1.03
C HIS A 207 -9.07 5.93 1.29
N HIS A 208 -9.47 7.06 1.91
CA HIS A 208 -8.61 8.22 2.17
C HIS A 208 -7.34 7.87 2.96
N GLY A 209 -7.45 6.97 3.95
CA GLY A 209 -6.28 6.51 4.71
C GLY A 209 -5.25 5.78 3.84
N PHE A 210 -5.72 4.97 2.88
CA PHE A 210 -4.84 4.23 1.98
C PHE A 210 -4.19 5.16 0.95
N ARG A 211 -4.95 6.13 0.42
CA ARG A 211 -4.41 7.19 -0.44
C ARG A 211 -3.30 7.97 0.27
N GLY A 212 -3.53 8.39 1.52
CA GLY A 212 -2.51 9.07 2.34
C GLY A 212 -1.27 8.20 2.59
N TYR A 213 -1.46 6.90 2.78
CA TYR A 213 -0.36 5.95 2.91
C TYR A 213 0.46 5.83 1.61
N LEU A 214 -0.18 5.72 0.44
CA LEU A 214 0.52 5.70 -0.85
C LEU A 214 1.32 6.99 -1.11
N ILE A 215 0.76 8.16 -0.78
CA ILE A 215 1.46 9.44 -0.88
C ILE A 215 2.70 9.45 0.02
N THR A 216 2.60 8.89 1.23
CA THR A 216 3.73 8.76 2.16
C THR A 216 4.83 7.88 1.59
N LEU A 217 4.49 6.71 1.02
CA LEU A 217 5.45 5.84 0.34
C LEU A 217 6.10 6.50 -0.88
N CYS A 218 5.33 7.29 -1.65
CA CYS A 218 5.85 8.06 -2.77
C CYS A 218 6.87 9.11 -2.31
N LYS A 219 6.58 9.84 -1.23
CA LYS A 219 7.49 10.79 -0.60
C LYS A 219 8.77 10.09 -0.09
N ASP A 220 8.66 8.92 0.52
CA ASP A 220 9.81 8.16 1.02
C ASP A 220 10.68 7.62 -0.13
N SER A 221 10.07 7.14 -1.22
CA SER A 221 10.77 6.77 -2.46
C SER A 221 11.52 7.95 -3.07
N LEU A 222 10.87 9.12 -3.15
CA LEU A 222 11.49 10.37 -3.59
C LEU A 222 12.69 10.73 -2.69
N HIS A 223 12.54 10.66 -1.37
CA HIS A 223 13.62 10.93 -0.42
C HIS A 223 14.82 9.99 -0.63
N ASN A 224 14.58 8.68 -0.71
CA ASN A 224 15.64 7.70 -0.88
C ASN A 224 16.39 7.90 -2.19
N CYS A 225 15.67 8.17 -3.29
CA CYS A 225 16.27 8.50 -4.57
C CYS A 225 17.07 9.79 -4.50
N TRP A 226 16.54 10.81 -3.83
CA TRP A 226 17.22 12.09 -3.63
C TRP A 226 18.56 11.92 -2.94
N VAL A 227 18.59 11.18 -1.82
CA VAL A 227 19.81 10.90 -1.05
C VAL A 227 20.84 10.16 -1.93
N LEU A 228 20.40 9.19 -2.71
CA LEU A 228 21.27 8.48 -3.66
C LEU A 228 21.86 9.42 -4.71
N VAL A 229 21.02 10.25 -5.33
CA VAL A 229 21.42 11.21 -6.37
C VAL A 229 22.37 12.28 -5.81
N GLN A 230 22.14 12.78 -4.59
CA GLN A 230 23.07 13.70 -3.94
C GLN A 230 24.45 13.07 -3.71
N LYS A 231 24.49 11.79 -3.37
CA LYS A 231 25.74 11.08 -3.10
C LYS A 231 26.52 10.74 -4.37
N SER A 232 25.82 10.38 -5.46
CA SER A 232 26.43 9.71 -6.62
C SER A 232 26.18 10.36 -7.97
N GLY A 233 25.27 11.34 -8.05
CA GLY A 233 24.81 11.93 -9.30
C GLY A 233 23.63 11.19 -9.93
N VAL A 234 22.94 11.86 -10.84
CA VAL A 234 21.76 11.32 -11.54
C VAL A 234 22.16 10.19 -12.49
N GLU A 235 23.26 10.38 -13.22
CA GLU A 235 23.77 9.46 -14.22
C GLU A 235 24.16 8.11 -13.59
N GLU A 236 24.75 8.15 -12.40
CA GLU A 236 25.14 6.95 -11.65
C GLU A 236 23.93 6.20 -11.08
N ALA A 237 22.93 6.93 -10.58
CA ALA A 237 21.68 6.31 -10.14
C ALA A 237 20.95 5.63 -11.33
N ILE A 238 20.92 6.26 -12.50
CA ILE A 238 20.40 5.64 -13.74
C ILE A 238 21.23 4.41 -14.14
N ARG A 239 22.56 4.49 -14.06
CA ARG A 239 23.45 3.36 -14.39
C ARG A 239 23.19 2.17 -13.45
N SER A 240 22.98 2.43 -12.16
CA SER A 240 22.67 1.42 -11.16
C SER A 240 21.34 0.70 -11.46
N GLU A 241 20.29 1.43 -11.84
CA GLU A 241 19.02 0.83 -12.29
C GLU A 241 19.20 -0.05 -13.53
N LYS A 242 20.03 0.36 -14.51
CA LYS A 242 20.36 -0.48 -15.68
C LYS A 242 21.06 -1.78 -15.30
N LEU A 243 22.01 -1.72 -14.35
CA LEU A 243 22.74 -2.89 -13.87
C LEU A 243 21.83 -3.91 -13.15
N ILE A 244 20.75 -3.42 -12.53
CA ILE A 244 19.70 -4.24 -11.91
C ILE A 244 18.78 -4.90 -12.96
N GLY A 245 18.84 -4.46 -14.22
CA GLY A 245 18.08 -5.04 -15.33
C GLY A 245 16.92 -4.17 -15.83
N GLU A 246 16.86 -2.89 -15.43
CA GLU A 246 15.89 -1.95 -16.00
C GLU A 246 16.24 -1.56 -17.43
N SER A 247 15.30 -1.78 -18.35
CA SER A 247 15.47 -1.46 -19.77
C SER A 247 15.37 0.04 -20.06
N SER A 248 14.48 0.73 -19.36
CA SER A 248 14.27 2.18 -19.45
C SER A 248 14.18 2.78 -18.04
N PRO A 249 15.33 3.02 -17.37
CA PRO A 249 15.34 3.53 -16.01
C PRO A 249 14.61 4.86 -15.86
N GLN A 250 13.78 4.95 -14.83
CA GLN A 250 13.11 6.16 -14.39
C GLN A 250 13.40 6.39 -12.91
N LEU A 251 13.69 7.64 -12.56
CA LEU A 251 13.91 8.03 -11.17
C LEU A 251 12.77 8.94 -10.71
N PRO A 252 12.25 8.77 -9.48
CA PRO A 252 11.15 9.59 -8.97
C PRO A 252 11.50 11.09 -8.87
N ILE A 253 12.79 11.44 -8.88
CA ILE A 253 13.27 12.83 -8.85
C ILE A 253 13.34 13.49 -10.24
N GLN A 254 13.21 12.73 -11.32
CA GLN A 254 13.19 13.28 -12.68
C GLN A 254 11.96 14.19 -12.82
N ARG A 255 12.15 15.39 -13.38
CA ARG A 255 11.08 16.39 -13.51
C ARG A 255 9.83 15.83 -14.18
N SER A 256 9.97 15.11 -15.30
CA SER A 256 8.84 14.52 -16.03
C SER A 256 8.06 13.52 -15.16
N VAL A 257 8.78 12.66 -14.43
CA VAL A 257 8.21 11.65 -13.54
C VAL A 257 7.48 12.31 -12.37
N LEU A 258 8.18 13.18 -11.64
CA LEU A 258 7.64 13.86 -10.47
C LEU A 258 6.48 14.79 -10.82
N THR A 259 6.49 15.41 -12.01
CA THR A 259 5.35 16.23 -12.48
C THR A 259 4.08 15.38 -12.54
N GLY A 260 4.18 14.17 -13.10
CA GLY A 260 3.05 13.23 -13.13
C GLY A 260 2.55 12.86 -11.73
N PHE A 261 3.46 12.56 -10.79
CA PHE A 261 3.06 12.32 -9.39
C PHE A 261 2.37 13.54 -8.78
N CYS A 262 2.91 14.73 -9.02
CA CYS A 262 2.35 15.98 -8.51
C CYS A 262 0.95 16.27 -9.10
N GLU A 263 0.70 15.90 -10.35
CA GLU A 263 -0.63 15.99 -10.96
C GLU A 263 -1.65 15.05 -10.32
N MET A 264 -1.25 13.83 -9.97
CA MET A 264 -2.11 12.86 -9.30
C MET A 264 -2.33 13.17 -7.82
N ILE A 265 -1.35 13.78 -7.13
CA ILE A 265 -1.39 14.02 -5.68
C ILE A 265 -2.01 15.38 -5.34
N PHE A 266 -1.59 16.45 -6.02
CA PHE A 266 -1.94 17.83 -5.67
C PHE A 266 -3.11 18.36 -6.50
N PHE A 267 -4.29 17.78 -6.29
CA PHE A 267 -5.55 18.20 -6.90
C PHE A 267 -6.59 18.37 -5.78
N TYR A 268 -7.33 19.49 -5.77
CA TYR A 268 -8.40 19.73 -4.82
C TYR A 268 -9.38 20.78 -5.38
N PRO A 269 -10.70 20.66 -5.17
CA PRO A 269 -11.40 19.59 -4.44
C PRO A 269 -11.41 18.25 -5.19
N ASN A 270 -11.54 17.15 -4.46
CA ASN A 270 -11.75 15.83 -5.06
C ASN A 270 -13.22 15.66 -5.43
N THR A 271 -13.59 15.94 -6.68
CA THR A 271 -14.99 15.86 -7.16
C THR A 271 -15.53 14.44 -7.28
N TRP A 272 -14.69 13.41 -7.14
CA TRP A 272 -15.12 11.99 -7.21
C TRP A 272 -15.51 11.42 -5.84
N CYS A 273 -15.55 12.27 -4.83
CA CYS A 273 -15.85 11.94 -3.45
C CYS A 273 -16.75 13.04 -2.89
N SER A 274 -17.90 12.65 -2.34
CA SER A 274 -18.81 13.57 -1.63
C SER A 274 -18.53 13.64 -0.13
N ASP A 275 -17.45 13.00 0.34
CA ASP A 275 -17.15 12.89 1.76
C ASP A 275 -16.77 14.26 2.34
N ALA A 276 -17.04 14.42 3.62
CA ALA A 276 -16.71 15.65 4.32
C ALA A 276 -15.19 15.86 4.36
N LEU A 277 -14.77 17.12 4.51
CA LEU A 277 -13.35 17.50 4.58
C LEU A 277 -12.58 16.74 5.68
N VAL A 278 -13.25 16.41 6.78
CA VAL A 278 -12.69 15.61 7.88
C VAL A 278 -12.28 14.21 7.43
N ASP A 279 -13.08 13.56 6.58
CA ASP A 279 -12.82 12.19 6.10
C ASP A 279 -11.63 12.18 5.14
N GLN A 280 -11.52 13.22 4.32
CA GLN A 280 -10.44 13.44 3.36
C GLN A 280 -9.12 13.89 4.01
N SER A 281 -9.15 14.32 5.28
CA SER A 281 -8.01 14.99 5.90
C SER A 281 -6.73 14.14 6.00
N SER A 282 -6.82 12.80 6.00
CA SER A 282 -5.64 11.92 6.08
C SER A 282 -4.76 12.01 4.83
N TRP A 283 -5.34 11.91 3.64
CA TRP A 283 -4.57 12.02 2.40
C TRP A 283 -4.16 13.48 2.12
N LEU A 284 -5.00 14.45 2.47
CA LEU A 284 -4.67 15.87 2.36
C LEU A 284 -3.45 16.22 3.22
N LEU A 285 -3.41 15.72 4.47
CA LEU A 285 -2.27 15.94 5.35
C LEU A 285 -1.00 15.27 4.79
N ALA A 286 -1.09 14.07 4.23
CA ALA A 286 0.04 13.41 3.58
C ALA A 286 0.56 14.21 2.38
N ALA A 287 -0.35 14.72 1.52
CA ALA A 287 0.00 15.56 0.38
C ALA A 287 0.71 16.85 0.84
N VAL A 288 0.11 17.60 1.76
CA VAL A 288 0.69 18.85 2.27
C VAL A 288 2.06 18.59 2.91
N ASN A 289 2.23 17.49 3.65
CA ASN A 289 3.54 17.11 4.20
C ASN A 289 4.58 16.77 3.11
N MET A 290 4.17 16.10 2.03
CA MET A 290 5.05 15.85 0.89
C MET A 290 5.49 17.16 0.22
N ALA A 291 4.58 18.11 0.02
CA ALA A 291 4.91 19.42 -0.53
C ALA A 291 5.86 20.20 0.39
N LEU A 292 5.59 20.21 1.70
CA LEU A 292 6.44 20.84 2.70
C LEU A 292 7.86 20.26 2.66
N TYR A 293 7.96 18.93 2.63
CA TYR A 293 9.23 18.22 2.52
C TYR A 293 10.01 18.64 1.26
N ILE A 294 9.36 18.65 0.09
CA ILE A 294 9.99 19.06 -1.17
C ILE A 294 10.53 20.49 -1.06
N ILE A 295 9.70 21.43 -0.60
CA ILE A 295 10.06 22.85 -0.48
C ILE A 295 11.26 23.03 0.44
N LEU A 296 11.19 22.50 1.67
CA LEU A 296 12.26 22.63 2.66
C LEU A 296 13.56 21.97 2.20
N ARG A 297 13.47 20.80 1.55
CA ARG A 297 14.66 20.10 1.06
C ARG A 297 15.35 20.87 -0.07
N CYS A 298 14.58 21.44 -1.01
CA CYS A 298 15.13 22.24 -2.09
C CYS A 298 15.76 23.53 -1.58
N ASP A 299 15.10 24.22 -0.64
CA ASP A 299 15.60 25.45 -0.02
C ASP A 299 16.95 25.22 0.68
N ALA A 300 17.04 24.16 1.49
CA ALA A 300 18.27 23.78 2.19
C ALA A 300 19.43 23.48 1.23
N ILE A 301 19.17 22.81 0.11
CA ILE A 301 20.20 22.48 -0.89
C ILE A 301 20.67 23.71 -1.64
N ASN A 302 19.74 24.54 -2.11
CA ASN A 302 20.09 25.77 -2.82
C ASN A 302 20.88 26.74 -1.93
N GLY A 303 20.61 26.75 -0.63
CA GLY A 303 21.38 27.52 0.35
C GLY A 303 22.80 26.99 0.59
N ALA A 304 23.03 25.67 0.47
CA ALA A 304 24.32 25.04 0.77
C ALA A 304 25.24 24.89 -0.46
N GLU A 305 24.69 24.48 -1.60
CA GLU A 305 25.45 24.06 -2.79
C GLU A 305 25.37 25.08 -3.95
N GLY A 306 24.59 26.16 -3.80
CA GLY A 306 24.18 26.99 -4.93
C GLY A 306 23.18 26.27 -5.85
N ASN A 307 22.69 26.94 -6.90
CA ASN A 307 21.58 26.49 -7.76
C ASN A 307 21.70 25.05 -8.28
N SER A 308 21.18 24.08 -7.52
CA SER A 308 21.16 22.67 -7.91
C SER A 308 20.13 22.43 -9.00
N THR A 309 20.56 21.95 -10.16
CA THR A 309 19.69 21.66 -11.32
C THR A 309 18.59 20.65 -10.97
N VAL A 310 18.91 19.68 -10.09
CA VAL A 310 17.96 18.70 -9.57
C VAL A 310 16.92 19.39 -8.69
N ALA A 311 17.34 20.20 -7.72
CA ALA A 311 16.43 20.92 -6.83
C ALA A 311 15.49 21.86 -7.62
N VAL A 312 16.03 22.58 -8.61
CA VAL A 312 15.25 23.41 -9.53
C VAL A 312 14.24 22.56 -10.31
N GLY A 313 14.66 21.43 -10.86
CA GLY A 313 13.79 20.51 -11.59
C GLY A 313 12.62 19.98 -10.74
N VAL A 314 12.88 19.65 -9.48
CA VAL A 314 11.87 19.17 -8.53
C VAL A 314 10.90 20.28 -8.13
N ILE A 315 11.39 21.48 -7.82
CA ILE A 315 10.50 22.62 -7.55
C ILE A 315 9.61 22.89 -8.77
N LEU A 316 10.17 22.90 -9.97
CA LEU A 316 9.37 23.09 -11.19
C LEU A 316 8.33 21.97 -11.39
N ALA A 317 8.65 20.73 -11.03
CA ALA A 317 7.70 19.62 -11.04
C ALA A 317 6.56 19.81 -10.04
N LEU A 318 6.85 20.26 -8.80
CA LEU A 318 5.85 20.57 -7.79
C LEU A 318 4.92 21.70 -8.25
N LEU A 319 5.50 22.80 -8.73
CA LEU A 319 4.75 23.99 -9.13
C LEU A 319 3.87 23.75 -10.36
N ARG A 320 4.26 22.81 -11.23
CA ARG A 320 3.57 22.48 -12.50
C ARG A 320 3.31 23.75 -13.32
N SER A 321 4.31 24.61 -13.39
CA SER A 321 4.22 25.92 -14.06
C SER A 321 4.82 25.87 -15.47
N SER A 322 4.06 26.36 -16.44
CA SER A 322 4.57 26.86 -17.73
C SER A 322 4.77 28.39 -17.70
N ASP A 323 4.04 29.11 -16.84
CA ASP A 323 3.94 30.59 -16.78
C ASP A 323 4.00 31.12 -15.32
N ASP A 324 3.63 32.40 -15.09
CA ASP A 324 3.62 33.10 -13.80
C ASP A 324 2.66 32.54 -12.73
N SER A 325 1.80 31.57 -13.07
CA SER A 325 0.82 30.98 -12.14
C SER A 325 1.08 29.50 -11.88
N SER A 326 1.39 29.18 -10.62
CA SER A 326 1.60 27.80 -10.16
C SER A 326 0.27 27.06 -10.04
N ARG A 327 0.09 25.95 -10.78
CA ARG A 327 -1.09 25.08 -10.65
C ARG A 327 -1.20 24.49 -9.24
N PHE A 328 -0.08 24.26 -8.57
CA PHE A 328 -0.06 23.85 -7.17
C PHE A 328 -0.67 24.86 -6.21
N VAL A 329 -0.46 26.15 -6.45
CA VAL A 329 -1.09 27.18 -5.63
C VAL A 329 -2.57 27.34 -6.00
N THR A 330 -2.85 27.49 -7.29
CA THR A 330 -4.19 27.86 -7.79
C THR A 330 -5.21 26.74 -7.68
N HIS A 331 -4.82 25.47 -7.88
CA HIS A 331 -5.72 24.32 -7.93
C HIS A 331 -5.58 23.37 -6.73
N PHE A 332 -4.72 23.69 -5.74
CA PHE A 332 -4.57 22.85 -4.55
C PHE A 332 -4.51 23.68 -3.28
N LEU A 333 -3.48 24.51 -3.08
CA LEU A 333 -3.31 25.23 -1.82
C LEU A 333 -4.42 26.25 -1.53
N ASN A 334 -4.73 27.13 -2.49
CA ASN A 334 -5.69 28.22 -2.27
C ASN A 334 -7.10 27.68 -1.97
N PRO A 335 -7.68 26.77 -2.77
CA PRO A 335 -9.00 26.25 -2.48
C PRO A 335 -9.04 25.44 -1.17
N LEU A 336 -7.99 24.67 -0.87
CA LEU A 336 -7.90 23.91 0.39
C LEU A 336 -7.86 24.84 1.61
N LEU A 337 -7.07 25.92 1.59
CA LEU A 337 -7.03 26.90 2.68
C LEU A 337 -8.37 27.60 2.87
N SER A 338 -9.05 27.95 1.76
CA SER A 338 -10.38 28.57 1.80
C SER A 338 -11.40 27.67 2.50
N ASP A 339 -11.44 26.39 2.13
CA ASP A 339 -12.39 25.44 2.69
C ASP A 339 -12.05 25.10 4.15
N LEU A 340 -10.76 24.95 4.48
CA LEU A 340 -10.32 24.75 5.86
C LEU A 340 -10.69 25.93 6.77
N ASN A 341 -10.56 27.16 6.27
CA ASN A 341 -10.97 28.34 7.02
C ASN A 341 -12.48 28.34 7.26
N THR A 342 -13.26 28.05 6.23
CA THR A 342 -14.72 28.00 6.31
C THR A 342 -15.18 26.93 7.29
N GLU A 343 -14.68 25.70 7.15
CA GLU A 343 -15.09 24.57 7.98
C GLU A 343 -14.61 24.70 9.43
N CYS A 344 -13.39 25.18 9.67
CA CYS A 344 -12.93 25.45 11.04
C CYS A 344 -13.81 26.50 11.73
N ASN A 345 -14.14 27.61 11.05
CA ASN A 345 -15.00 28.66 11.60
C ASN A 345 -16.41 28.11 11.89
N HIS A 346 -16.93 27.26 11.01
CA HIS A 346 -18.24 26.61 11.20
C HIS A 346 -18.23 25.69 12.44
N LEU A 347 -17.22 24.85 12.59
CA LEU A 347 -17.07 23.95 13.74
C LEU A 347 -16.86 24.70 15.06
N GLU A 348 -16.11 25.81 15.05
CA GLU A 348 -15.92 26.69 16.21
C GLU A 348 -17.23 27.33 16.67
N ALA A 349 -18.04 27.82 15.72
CA ALA A 349 -19.37 28.36 16.01
C ALA A 349 -20.32 27.29 16.56
N ALA A 350 -20.29 26.09 15.97
CA ALA A 350 -21.10 24.95 16.43
C ALA A 350 -20.71 24.50 17.85
N ALA A 351 -19.41 24.36 18.13
CA ALA A 351 -18.90 24.02 19.46
C ALA A 351 -19.30 25.08 20.50
N SER A 352 -19.20 26.37 20.15
CA SER A 352 -19.62 27.47 21.02
C SER A 352 -21.13 27.43 21.34
N SER A 353 -21.96 27.06 20.36
CA SER A 353 -23.40 26.84 20.57
C SER A 353 -23.63 25.70 21.55
N LEU A 354 -22.98 24.54 21.35
CA LEU A 354 -23.13 23.38 22.22
C LEU A 354 -22.73 23.68 23.67
N VAL A 355 -21.66 24.44 23.89
CA VAL A 355 -21.23 24.90 25.23
C VAL A 355 -22.30 25.76 25.89
N ARG A 356 -22.92 26.68 25.14
CA ARG A 356 -24.00 27.52 25.66
C ARG A 356 -25.23 26.68 26.00
N ASP A 357 -25.62 25.78 25.10
CA ASP A 357 -26.82 24.96 25.25
C ASP A 357 -26.65 23.98 26.43
N ALA A 358 -25.46 23.39 26.61
CA ALA A 358 -25.13 22.52 27.76
C ALA A 358 -25.17 23.24 29.12
N LYS A 359 -24.96 24.57 29.16
CA LYS A 359 -25.13 25.37 30.38
C LYS A 359 -26.59 25.64 30.72
N MET A 360 -27.48 25.62 29.74
CA MET A 360 -28.91 25.92 29.91
C MET A 360 -29.75 24.67 30.22
N VAL A 361 -29.22 23.47 29.96
CA VAL A 361 -29.91 22.20 30.21
C VAL A 361 -29.75 21.79 31.68
N ALA A 362 -30.89 21.59 32.36
CA ALA A 362 -30.93 21.08 33.73
C ALA A 362 -30.93 19.54 33.79
N GLU A 363 -31.35 18.87 32.71
CA GLU A 363 -31.44 17.40 32.66
C GLU A 363 -30.05 16.77 32.42
N GLN A 364 -29.61 15.94 33.36
CA GLN A 364 -28.28 15.34 33.35
C GLN A 364 -28.01 14.45 32.12
N GLN A 365 -29.03 13.75 31.62
CA GLN A 365 -28.90 12.86 30.47
C GLN A 365 -28.68 13.66 29.17
N GLN A 366 -29.46 14.72 28.96
CA GLN A 366 -29.34 15.60 27.80
C GLN A 366 -28.03 16.39 27.85
N LYS A 367 -27.59 16.82 29.04
CA LYS A 367 -26.29 17.44 29.23
C LYS A 367 -25.14 16.53 28.81
N LYS A 368 -25.16 15.24 29.20
CA LYS A 368 -24.15 14.25 28.82
C LYS A 368 -24.10 14.01 27.30
N GLN A 369 -25.25 14.03 26.62
CA GLN A 369 -25.31 13.93 25.16
C GLN A 369 -24.65 15.14 24.48
N LEU A 370 -24.92 16.36 24.96
CA LEU A 370 -24.29 17.58 24.45
C LEU A 370 -22.78 17.60 24.69
N GLU A 371 -22.31 17.15 25.86
CA GLU A 371 -20.89 17.03 26.17
C GLU A 371 -20.20 16.02 25.23
N THR A 372 -20.86 14.90 24.92
CA THR A 372 -20.34 13.90 23.95
C THR A 372 -20.25 14.48 22.54
N ALA A 373 -21.29 15.19 22.10
CA ALA A 373 -21.30 15.86 20.79
C ALA A 373 -20.24 16.97 20.70
N LEU A 374 -20.04 17.73 21.79
CA LEU A 374 -18.99 18.74 21.88
C LEU A 374 -17.61 18.10 21.74
N ALA A 375 -17.32 17.04 22.49
CA ALA A 375 -16.05 16.33 22.42
C ALA A 375 -15.76 15.82 20.99
N ALA A 376 -16.76 15.29 20.29
CA ALA A 376 -16.62 14.87 18.89
C ALA A 376 -16.32 16.05 17.95
N LYS A 377 -16.96 17.21 18.16
CA LYS A 377 -16.70 18.43 17.37
C LYS A 377 -15.32 19.01 17.66
N GLU A 378 -14.87 19.02 18.91
CA GLU A 378 -13.54 19.47 19.30
C GLU A 378 -12.44 18.57 18.71
N ALA A 379 -12.63 17.26 18.73
CA ALA A 379 -11.72 16.31 18.09
C ALA A 379 -11.62 16.54 16.57
N THR A 380 -12.76 16.77 15.92
CA THR A 380 -12.83 17.11 14.48
C THR A 380 -12.11 18.42 14.18
N LEU A 381 -12.36 19.45 14.99
CA LEU A 381 -11.73 20.76 14.84
C LEU A 381 -10.22 20.68 15.03
N LEU A 382 -9.72 19.91 16.00
CA LEU A 382 -8.28 19.70 16.19
C LEU A 382 -7.62 19.10 14.95
N ARG A 383 -8.26 18.09 14.34
CA ARG A 383 -7.78 17.43 13.13
C ARG A 383 -7.72 18.40 11.93
N LEU A 384 -8.75 19.22 11.73
CA LEU A 384 -8.76 20.21 10.65
C LEU A 384 -7.81 21.38 10.90
N ARG A 385 -7.64 21.82 12.15
CA ARG A 385 -6.65 22.85 12.52
C ARG A 385 -5.22 22.38 12.25
N LEU A 386 -4.90 21.11 12.52
CA LEU A 386 -3.60 20.54 12.16
C LEU A 386 -3.35 20.64 10.66
N LEU A 387 -4.34 20.25 9.84
CA LEU A 387 -4.25 20.34 8.39
C LEU A 387 -4.12 21.80 7.92
N LYS A 388 -4.91 22.73 8.49
CA LYS A 388 -4.85 24.17 8.20
C LYS A 388 -3.48 24.75 8.52
N THR A 389 -2.95 24.53 9.71
CA THR A 389 -1.63 25.04 10.12
C THR A 389 -0.52 24.51 9.21
N THR A 390 -0.56 23.22 8.87
CA THR A 390 0.43 22.62 7.97
C THR A 390 0.33 23.22 6.56
N THR A 391 -0.90 23.44 6.07
CA THR A 391 -1.13 24.04 4.75
C THR A 391 -0.68 25.50 4.70
N GLN A 392 -0.92 26.26 5.76
CA GLN A 392 -0.44 27.64 5.89
C GLN A 392 1.10 27.69 5.89
N HIS A 393 1.76 26.78 6.61
CA HIS A 393 3.22 26.71 6.62
C HIS A 393 3.79 26.43 5.23
N VAL A 394 3.17 25.51 4.46
CA VAL A 394 3.55 25.27 3.06
C VAL A 394 3.40 26.54 2.22
N PHE A 395 2.31 27.28 2.40
CA PHE A 395 2.06 28.54 1.69
C PHE A 395 3.13 29.60 2.02
N ASP A 396 3.48 29.74 3.29
CA ASP A 396 4.50 30.67 3.75
C ASP A 396 5.89 30.32 3.19
N CYS A 397 6.25 29.03 3.19
CA CYS A 397 7.51 28.56 2.59
C CYS A 397 7.52 28.78 1.07
N TYR A 398 6.40 28.55 0.38
CA TYR A 398 6.28 28.86 -1.05
C TYR A 398 6.48 30.35 -1.35
N ASN A 399 5.89 31.25 -0.55
CA ASN A 399 6.05 32.69 -0.74
C ASN A 399 7.50 33.14 -0.53
N LYS A 400 8.21 32.56 0.46
CA LYS A 400 9.65 32.81 0.65
C LYS A 400 10.46 32.39 -0.57
N LEU A 401 10.19 31.20 -1.13
CA LEU A 401 10.84 30.72 -2.35
C LEU A 401 10.59 31.63 -3.57
N ARG A 402 9.45 32.31 -3.64
CA ARG A 402 9.15 33.25 -4.73
C ARG A 402 9.86 34.59 -4.55
N ALA A 403 10.02 35.07 -3.32
CA ALA A 403 10.65 36.35 -3.01
C ALA A 403 12.17 36.37 -3.21
N THR A 404 12.80 35.20 -3.28
CA THR A 404 14.25 35.03 -3.55
C THR A 404 14.60 34.92 -5.04
N LYS A 405 13.61 34.92 -5.93
CA LYS A 405 13.78 35.11 -7.38
C LYS A 405 13.61 36.57 -7.73
#